data_AF-A0A9E0JCL4-F1
#
_entry.id   AF-A0A9E0JCL4-F1
#
_cell.length_a   1.000
_cell.length_b   1.000
_cell.length_c   1.000
_cell.angle_alpha   90.00
_cell.angle_beta   90.00
_cell.angle_gamma   90.00
#
_symmetry.space_group_name_H-M   'P 1'
#
loop_
_entity.id
_entity.type
_entity.pdbx_description
1 polymer ?
#
loop_
_entity_poly.entity_id
_entity_poly.type
_entity_poly.pdbx_seq_one_letter_code
_entity_poly.pdbx_strand_id
1 'polypeptide(L)'
;ETLKHFVTFFGKGFFDILDFMSSSIMLPLGGMMIAIFVGFFMDKNRLEALLLPFMHKRVFAIWYFSIRFITPLGVLSVMINKLFF
;
A
#
# COMPACT_ATOMS: atom_id res chain seq x y z
N GLU A 1 -2.14 -16.83 33.70
CA GLU A 1 -0.99 -17.50 33.07
C GLU A 1 -1.25 -18.94 32.58
N THR A 2 -2.48 -19.49 32.64
CA THR A 2 -2.69 -20.93 32.37
C THR A 2 -3.57 -21.29 31.16
N LEU A 3 -4.11 -20.32 30.40
CA LEU A 3 -4.99 -20.59 29.23
C LEU A 3 -4.36 -20.29 27.85
N LYS A 4 -3.08 -19.88 27.80
CA LYS A 4 -2.37 -19.65 26.52
C LYS A 4 -1.90 -20.94 25.82
N HIS A 5 -2.17 -22.11 26.40
CA HIS A 5 -1.57 -23.39 26.00
C HIS A 5 -2.38 -24.22 24.99
N PHE A 6 -3.59 -23.81 24.60
CA PHE A 6 -4.41 -24.57 23.64
C PHE A 6 -4.40 -24.05 22.19
N VAL A 7 -3.62 -23.00 21.88
CA VAL A 7 -3.43 -22.48 20.50
C VAL A 7 -1.94 -22.41 20.14
N THR A 8 -1.16 -23.37 20.63
CA THR A 8 0.29 -23.45 20.41
C THR A 8 0.65 -24.82 19.83
N PHE A 9 0.21 -25.10 18.60
CA PHE A 9 0.68 -26.29 17.86
C PHE A 9 1.93 -26.02 17.00
N PHE A 10 2.55 -24.83 17.06
CA PHE A 10 3.72 -24.57 16.21
C PHE A 10 4.74 -23.53 16.71
N GLY A 11 4.84 -23.25 18.02
CA GLY A 11 5.93 -22.43 18.59
C GLY A 11 6.06 -20.96 18.12
N LYS A 12 5.29 -20.56 17.10
CA LYS A 12 4.90 -19.21 16.65
C LYS A 12 3.41 -19.33 16.34
N GLY A 13 2.57 -18.44 16.85
CA GLY A 13 1.13 -18.56 16.64
C GLY A 13 0.81 -18.49 15.15
N PHE A 14 -0.17 -19.26 14.67
CA PHE A 14 -0.80 -19.01 13.35
C PHE A 14 -1.14 -17.52 13.16
N PHE A 15 -1.50 -16.86 14.27
CA PHE A 15 -1.67 -15.42 14.37
C PHE A 15 -0.41 -14.59 14.06
N ASP A 16 0.80 -15.02 14.45
CA ASP A 16 2.04 -14.27 14.16
C ASP A 16 2.39 -14.30 12.67
N ILE A 17 2.11 -15.42 11.99
CA ILE A 17 2.29 -15.55 10.54
C ILE A 17 1.26 -14.68 9.81
N LEU A 18 0.01 -14.69 10.27
CA LEU A 18 -1.03 -13.80 9.74
C LEU A 18 -0.68 -12.32 9.97
N ASP A 19 -0.16 -11.96 11.13
CA ASP A 19 0.29 -10.58 11.42
C ASP A 19 1.46 -10.18 10.53
N PHE A 20 2.41 -11.08 10.28
CA PHE A 20 3.50 -10.83 9.35
C PHE A 20 3.00 -10.64 7.91
N MET A 21 2.10 -11.51 7.43
CA MET A 21 1.54 -11.39 6.09
C MET A 21 0.68 -10.13 5.93
N SER A 22 -0.11 -9.78 6.93
CA SER A 22 -0.95 -8.57 6.91
C SER A 22 -0.09 -7.30 6.93
N SER A 23 0.83 -7.20 7.88
CA SER A 23 1.65 -6.00 8.07
C SER A 23 2.73 -5.81 7.01
N SER A 24 3.25 -6.90 6.44
CA SER A 24 4.38 -6.86 5.50
C SER A 24 4.02 -7.05 4.05
N ILE A 25 2.91 -7.70 3.75
CA ILE A 25 2.51 -7.97 2.36
C ILE A 25 1.23 -7.20 2.03
N MET A 26 0.18 -7.25 2.85
CA MET A 26 -1.08 -6.57 2.50
C MET A 26 -0.93 -5.05 2.41
N LEU A 27 -0.13 -4.43 3.27
CA LEU A 27 0.09 -2.98 3.29
C LEU A 27 0.75 -2.46 1.98
N PRO A 28 1.93 -2.95 1.56
CA PRO A 28 2.50 -2.55 0.28
C PRO A 28 1.68 -3.02 -0.91
N LEU A 29 1.09 -4.22 -0.86
CA LEU A 29 0.25 -4.71 -1.95
C LEU A 29 -1.01 -3.85 -2.16
N GLY A 30 -1.69 -3.47 -1.09
CA GLY A 30 -2.83 -2.56 -1.13
C GLY A 30 -2.45 -1.18 -1.67
N GLY A 31 -1.30 -0.64 -1.24
CA GLY A 31 -0.76 0.62 -1.78
C GLY A 31 -0.45 0.53 -3.28
N MET A 32 0.12 -0.58 -3.75
CA MET A 32 0.39 -0.82 -5.17
C MET A 32 -0.90 -0.89 -5.99
N MET A 33 -1.90 -1.63 -5.49
CA MET A 33 -3.21 -1.73 -6.15
C MET A 33 -3.89 -0.37 -6.28
N ILE A 34 -3.89 0.44 -5.21
CA ILE A 34 -4.45 1.79 -5.24
C ILE A 34 -3.69 2.69 -6.22
N ALA A 35 -2.35 2.64 -6.22
CA ALA A 35 -1.53 3.44 -7.14
C ALA A 35 -1.78 3.09 -8.61
N ILE A 36 -1.89 1.79 -8.94
CA ILE A 36 -2.22 1.32 -10.29
C ILE A 36 -3.64 1.75 -10.66
N PHE A 37 -4.61 1.60 -9.75
CA PHE A 37 -5.99 1.98 -10.01
C PHE A 37 -6.12 3.49 -10.27
N VAL A 38 -5.57 4.33 -9.40
CA VAL A 38 -5.63 5.80 -9.54
C VAL A 38 -4.80 6.29 -10.73
N GLY A 39 -3.62 5.71 -10.98
CA GLY A 39 -2.69 6.17 -12.00
C GLY A 39 -2.96 5.66 -13.43
N PHE A 40 -3.64 4.52 -13.57
CA PHE A 40 -3.87 3.87 -14.88
C PHE A 40 -5.35 3.64 -15.22
N PHE A 41 -6.20 3.33 -14.24
CA PHE A 41 -7.62 3.06 -14.51
C PHE A 41 -8.51 4.29 -14.37
N MET A 42 -8.17 5.22 -13.46
CA MET A 42 -9.03 6.35 -13.17
C MET A 42 -8.82 7.50 -14.15
N ASP A 43 -9.93 8.07 -14.61
CA ASP A 43 -9.96 9.08 -15.66
C ASP A 43 -9.42 10.42 -15.13
N LYS A 44 -8.27 10.86 -15.64
CA LYS A 44 -7.55 12.05 -15.17
C LYS A 44 -8.45 13.29 -15.16
N ASN A 45 -9.30 13.45 -16.17
CA ASN A 45 -10.17 14.63 -16.30
C ASN A 45 -11.24 14.69 -15.19
N ARG A 46 -11.78 13.53 -14.77
CA ARG A 46 -12.74 13.48 -13.66
C ARG A 46 -12.05 13.78 -12.33
N LEU A 47 -10.87 13.21 -12.12
CA LEU A 47 -10.02 13.49 -10.97
C LEU A 47 -9.65 14.98 -10.86
N GLU A 48 -9.24 15.58 -11.99
CA GLU A 48 -8.90 16.98 -12.07
C GLU A 48 -10.11 17.85 -11.73
N ALA A 49 -11.29 17.56 -12.30
CA ALA A 49 -12.52 18.29 -12.00
C ALA A 49 -12.94 18.20 -10.52
N LEU A 50 -12.73 17.05 -9.87
CA LEU A 50 -13.06 16.84 -8.46
C LEU A 50 -12.08 17.54 -7.51
N LEU A 51 -10.80 17.62 -7.90
CA LEU A 51 -9.74 18.11 -7.03
C LEU A 51 -9.34 19.57 -7.30
N LEU A 52 -9.68 20.12 -8.46
CA LEU A 52 -9.47 21.54 -8.79
C LEU A 52 -10.06 22.54 -7.78
N PRO A 53 -11.21 22.28 -7.12
CA PRO A 53 -11.72 23.14 -6.06
C PRO A 53 -10.81 23.20 -4.83
N PHE A 54 -10.02 22.15 -4.60
CA PHE A 54 -9.15 22.01 -3.43
C PHE A 54 -7.67 22.28 -3.74
N MET A 55 -7.26 22.26 -5.01
CA MET A 55 -5.88 22.52 -5.42
C MET A 55 -5.73 23.03 -6.86
N HIS A 56 -4.67 23.80 -7.12
CA HIS A 56 -4.36 24.30 -8.46
C HIS A 56 -3.94 23.18 -9.45
N LYS A 57 -4.22 23.37 -10.75
CA LYS A 57 -3.87 22.44 -11.84
C LYS A 57 -2.42 21.92 -11.80
N ARG A 58 -1.46 22.78 -11.48
CA ARG A 58 -0.03 22.40 -11.41
C ARG A 58 0.22 21.42 -10.25
N VAL A 59 -0.40 21.66 -9.10
CA VAL A 59 -0.28 20.79 -7.92
C VAL A 59 -0.90 19.43 -8.21
N PHE A 60 -2.07 19.40 -8.85
CA PHE A 60 -2.70 18.15 -9.28
C PHE A 60 -1.81 17.36 -10.26
N ALA A 61 -1.21 18.03 -11.25
CA ALA A 61 -0.32 17.36 -12.21
C ALA A 61 0.91 16.73 -11.53
N ILE A 62 1.54 17.44 -10.58
CA ILE A 62 2.66 16.92 -9.80
C ILE A 62 2.22 15.75 -8.94
N TRP A 63 1.10 15.89 -8.21
CA TRP A 63 0.56 14.83 -7.37
C TRP A 63 0.19 13.57 -8.16
N TYR A 64 -0.47 13.73 -9.31
CA TYR A 64 -0.84 12.62 -10.19
C TYR A 64 0.40 11.92 -10.76
N PHE A 65 1.43 12.68 -11.14
CA PHE A 65 2.71 12.12 -11.56
C PHE A 65 3.38 11.33 -10.44
N SER A 66 3.35 11.86 -9.21
CA SER A 66 3.85 11.15 -8.02
C SER A 66 3.14 9.82 -7.80
N ILE A 67 1.81 9.78 -7.90
CA ILE A 67 1.06 8.52 -7.74
C ILE A 67 1.41 7.51 -8.83
N ARG A 68 1.60 7.98 -10.07
CA ARG A 68 1.87 7.08 -11.20
C ARG A 68 3.30 6.54 -11.23
N PHE A 69 4.28 7.29 -10.74
CA PHE A 69 5.70 6.91 -10.82
C PHE A 69 6.36 6.74 -9.45
N ILE A 70 6.23 7.73 -8.57
CA ILE A 70 6.92 7.74 -7.27
C ILE A 70 6.33 6.68 -6.33
N THR A 71 5.00 6.58 -6.25
CA THR A 71 4.33 5.59 -5.38
C THR A 71 4.67 4.14 -5.76
N PRO A 72 4.54 3.67 -7.02
CA PRO A 72 4.90 2.30 -7.35
C PRO A 72 6.40 2.02 -7.14
N LEU A 73 7.29 2.97 -7.42
CA LEU A 73 8.72 2.84 -7.12
C LEU A 73 9.00 2.75 -5.61
N GLY A 74 8.30 3.55 -4.80
CA GLY A 74 8.41 3.52 -3.34
C GLY A 74 7.93 2.20 -2.76
N VAL A 75 6.78 1.69 -3.23
CA VAL A 75 6.26 0.39 -2.81
C VAL A 75 7.20 -0.75 -3.22
N LEU A 76 7.73 -0.72 -4.46
CA LEU A 76 8.76 -1.66 -4.90
C LEU A 76 9.99 -1.63 -3.99
N SER A 77 10.46 -0.44 -3.62
CA SER A 77 11.61 -0.27 -2.73
C SER A 77 11.36 -0.88 -1.35
N VAL A 78 10.18 -0.67 -0.77
CA VAL A 78 9.79 -1.26 0.51
C VAL A 78 9.68 -2.78 0.42
N MET A 79 9.09 -3.31 -0.67
CA MET A 79 9.01 -4.76 -0.90
C MET A 79 10.41 -5.40 -1.00
N ILE A 80 11.33 -4.78 -1.74
CA ILE A 80 12.72 -5.26 -1.85
C ILE A 80 13.41 -5.20 -0.50
N ASN A 81 13.24 -4.11 0.25
CA ASN A 81 13.85 -3.96 1.57
C ASN A 81 13.38 -5.05 2.54
N LYS A 82 12.07 -5.35 2.60
CA LYS A 82 11.51 -6.43 3.43
C LYS A 82 11.91 -7.85 2.98
N LEU A 83 12.35 -8.01 1.74
CA LEU A 83 12.82 -9.30 1.20
C LEU A 83 14.31 -9.52 1.49
N PHE A 84 15.10 -8.45 1.49
CA PHE A 84 16.56 -8.48 1.68
C PHE A 84 17.00 -8.28 3.14
N PHE A 85 16.16 -7.70 3.99
CA PHE A 85 16.44 -7.36 5.39
C PHE A 85 15.27 -7.80 6.30
#